data_AF-A0A9P9YNC5-F1
#
_entry.id   AF-A0A9P9YNC5-F1
#
_cell.length_a   1.000
_cell.length_b   1.000
_cell.length_c   1.000
_cell.angle_alpha   90.00
_cell.angle_beta   90.00
_cell.angle_gamma   90.00
#
_symmetry.space_group_name_H-M   'P 1'
#
loop_
_entity.id
_entity.type
_entity.pdbx_description
1 polymer ?
#
loop_
_entity_poly.entity_id
_entity_poly.type
_entity_poly.pdbx_seq_one_letter_code
_entity_poly.pdbx_strand_id
1 'polypeptide(L)'
;MNEHLAGVTLLAFGNSSADLFSNLASVEVNVPVFANSLSSALFVTMVCGGLRSHDRTLPKNRGIFKEFLLGLRPIKCKDWRKAELLSRVLLLLRAPIVVLCALYIPLVDYEMEKHGWNKLLNSINMMAFTVMNLTGSMFIIFICATEIDTLFEVISSLMAIDDDFMGATIKAFTGNLGTLFINAALAAHGYPRMAYASSIGGPLFTIIVTANTVNYVRNLVGSENMHRDQMEEYGNFAFVFLSMGLFSILLWSTTLGFFARRSVGLYSMGLYIIYIIFSMLVQRKVIHSFTPNKQLSAAFGDI
;
A
#
# COMPACT_ATOMS: atom_id res chain seq x y z
N MET A 1 -12.24 -9.80 11.70
CA MET A 1 -11.62 -10.14 10.41
C MET A 1 -10.28 -10.83 10.70
N ASN A 2 -9.93 -11.88 9.96
CA ASN A 2 -8.64 -12.55 10.14
C ASN A 2 -7.52 -11.61 9.62
N GLU A 3 -6.40 -11.49 10.34
CA GLU A 3 -5.29 -10.58 9.99
C GLU A 3 -4.76 -10.82 8.57
N HIS A 4 -4.72 -12.07 8.15
CA HIS A 4 -4.33 -12.44 6.79
C HIS A 4 -5.33 -11.96 5.74
N LEU A 5 -6.63 -12.11 5.99
CA LEU A 5 -7.66 -11.65 5.06
C LEU A 5 -7.64 -10.13 4.95
N ALA A 6 -7.49 -9.42 6.08
CA ALA A 6 -7.36 -7.98 6.12
C ALA A 6 -6.12 -7.48 5.35
N GLY A 7 -5.00 -8.19 5.51
CA GLY A 7 -3.73 -7.89 4.85
C GLY A 7 -3.77 -8.10 3.34
N VAL A 8 -4.26 -9.25 2.87
CA VAL A 8 -4.32 -9.56 1.43
C VAL A 8 -5.33 -8.71 0.67
N THR A 9 -6.37 -8.19 1.34
CA THR A 9 -7.45 -7.44 0.66
C THR A 9 -7.34 -5.94 0.89
N LEU A 10 -7.76 -5.43 2.05
CA LEU A 10 -7.85 -4.00 2.32
C LEU A 10 -6.49 -3.31 2.31
N LEU A 11 -5.50 -3.91 2.97
CA LEU A 11 -4.17 -3.31 3.07
C LEU A 11 -3.42 -3.37 1.73
N ALA A 12 -3.46 -4.52 1.05
CA ALA A 12 -2.88 -4.68 -0.28
C ALA A 12 -3.52 -3.73 -1.30
N PHE A 13 -4.85 -3.63 -1.31
CA PHE A 13 -5.58 -2.72 -2.20
C PHE A 13 -5.25 -1.26 -1.91
N GLY A 14 -5.22 -0.86 -0.64
CA GLY A 14 -4.85 0.50 -0.25
C GLY A 14 -3.47 0.89 -0.74
N ASN A 15 -2.49 -0.01 -0.56
CA ASN A 15 -1.11 0.20 -1.00
C ASN A 15 -0.98 0.26 -2.54
N SER A 16 -1.62 -0.67 -3.26
CA SER A 16 -1.56 -0.72 -4.73
C SER A 16 -2.42 0.34 -5.43
N SER A 17 -3.35 0.99 -4.73
CA SER A 17 -4.21 2.02 -5.33
C SER A 17 -3.43 3.27 -5.75
N ALA A 18 -2.42 3.68 -4.98
CA ALA A 18 -1.57 4.82 -5.33
C ALA A 18 -0.79 4.55 -6.62
N ASP A 19 -0.21 3.35 -6.75
CA ASP A 19 0.46 2.90 -7.98
C ASP A 19 -0.50 2.89 -9.18
N LEU A 20 -1.75 2.44 -8.98
CA LEU A 20 -2.76 2.43 -10.03
C LEU A 20 -3.02 3.85 -10.56
N PHE A 21 -3.26 4.81 -9.67
CA PHE A 21 -3.54 6.19 -10.07
C PHE A 21 -2.32 6.89 -10.66
N SER A 22 -1.12 6.64 -10.15
CA SER A 22 0.11 7.19 -10.72
C SER A 22 0.34 6.71 -12.16
N ASN A 23 0.24 5.39 -12.41
CA ASN A 23 0.37 4.85 -13.76
C ASN A 23 -0.76 5.29 -14.70
N LEU A 24 -1.96 5.55 -14.16
CA LEU A 24 -3.09 6.06 -14.94
C LEU A 24 -2.89 7.54 -15.32
N ALA A 25 -2.31 8.35 -14.44
CA ALA A 25 -1.97 9.74 -14.72
C ALA A 25 -0.88 9.86 -15.81
N SER A 26 0.02 8.89 -15.87
CA SER A 26 1.07 8.80 -16.91
C SER A 26 0.65 8.03 -18.16
N VAL A 27 -0.64 7.83 -18.43
CA VAL A 27 -1.13 7.08 -19.61
C VAL A 27 -0.68 7.70 -20.94
N GLU A 28 -0.59 9.03 -20.99
CA GLU A 28 -0.14 9.77 -22.19
C GLU A 28 1.37 9.65 -22.44
N VAL A 29 2.14 9.32 -21.40
CA VAL A 29 3.59 9.11 -21.49
C VAL A 29 3.86 7.68 -21.92
N ASN A 30 4.73 7.50 -22.92
CA ASN A 30 4.97 6.20 -23.57
C ASN A 30 5.94 5.31 -22.76
N VAL A 31 5.61 5.08 -21.47
CA VAL A 31 6.40 4.24 -20.56
C VAL A 31 5.92 2.77 -20.55
N PRO A 32 6.83 1.81 -20.32
CA PRO A 32 6.54 0.37 -20.22
C PRO A 32 5.89 0.02 -18.87
N VAL A 33 4.57 0.21 -18.76
CA VAL A 33 3.82 0.05 -17.50
C VAL A 33 3.89 -1.38 -16.95
N PHE A 34 3.90 -2.40 -17.82
CA PHE A 34 3.96 -3.80 -17.38
C PHE A 34 5.33 -4.16 -16.77
N ALA A 35 6.44 -3.77 -17.41
CA ALA A 35 7.80 -3.96 -16.89
C ALA A 35 8.02 -3.22 -15.56
N ASN A 36 7.49 -2.00 -15.45
CA ASN A 36 7.56 -1.21 -14.21
C ASN A 36 6.75 -1.87 -13.09
N SER A 37 5.56 -2.39 -13.40
CA SER A 37 4.71 -3.12 -12.45
C SER A 37 5.36 -4.41 -11.94
N LEU A 38 6.08 -5.14 -12.80
CA LEU A 38 6.85 -6.34 -12.41
C LEU A 38 8.02 -5.98 -11.47
N SER A 39 8.71 -4.89 -11.76
CA SER A 39 9.83 -4.41 -10.94
C SER A 39 9.36 -3.90 -9.58
N SER A 40 8.22 -3.19 -9.55
CA SER A 40 7.51 -2.78 -8.33
C SER A 40 7.08 -4.01 -7.50
N ALA A 41 6.47 -5.00 -8.13
CA ALA A 41 6.10 -6.27 -7.50
C ALA A 41 7.31 -7.00 -6.91
N LEU A 42 8.44 -7.01 -7.62
CA LEU A 42 9.69 -7.60 -7.15
C LEU A 42 10.22 -6.86 -5.91
N PHE A 43 10.20 -5.53 -5.89
CA PHE A 43 10.61 -4.76 -4.71
C PHE A 43 9.74 -5.08 -3.49
N VAL A 44 8.41 -5.03 -3.65
CA VAL A 44 7.48 -5.26 -2.52
C VAL A 44 7.58 -6.70 -2.01
N THR A 45 7.65 -7.69 -2.89
CA THR A 45 7.79 -9.10 -2.47
C THR A 45 9.12 -9.36 -1.76
N MET A 46 10.23 -8.82 -2.26
CA MET A 46 11.56 -9.13 -1.74
C MET A 46 11.96 -8.29 -0.53
N VAL A 47 11.63 -7.00 -0.52
CA VAL A 47 12.03 -6.04 0.52
C VAL A 47 10.94 -5.94 1.59
N CYS A 48 9.68 -5.69 1.23
CA CYS A 48 8.58 -5.60 2.19
C CYS A 48 8.22 -6.98 2.77
N GLY A 49 8.16 -8.02 1.93
CA GLY A 49 7.97 -9.41 2.37
C GLY A 49 9.12 -9.95 3.22
N GLY A 50 10.32 -9.36 3.09
CA GLY A 50 11.52 -9.69 3.85
C GLY A 50 11.58 -9.08 5.25
N LEU A 51 10.80 -8.01 5.52
CA LEU A 51 10.68 -7.36 6.83
C LEU A 51 9.87 -8.24 7.80
N ARG A 52 10.47 -9.36 8.22
CA ARG A 52 9.90 -10.25 9.22
C ARG A 52 10.42 -9.91 10.60
N SER A 53 9.69 -9.07 11.31
CA SER A 53 9.90 -8.94 12.75
C SER A 53 9.31 -10.17 13.45
N HIS A 54 10.18 -10.97 14.06
CA HIS A 54 9.79 -12.05 14.95
C HIS A 54 9.60 -11.47 16.34
N ASP A 55 8.36 -11.43 16.83
CA ASP A 55 8.11 -11.70 18.24
C ASP A 55 6.72 -12.26 18.55
N ARG A 56 6.67 -13.03 19.64
CA ARG A 56 5.51 -13.68 20.25
C ARG A 56 4.80 -12.69 21.18
N THR A 57 3.48 -12.50 21.05
CA THR A 57 2.47 -12.75 22.13
C THR A 57 1.08 -12.12 21.86
N LEU A 58 0.07 -12.97 22.11
CA LEU A 58 -1.36 -12.85 22.43
C LEU A 58 -2.28 -11.70 21.94
N PRO A 59 -3.53 -12.03 21.56
CA PRO A 59 -4.61 -11.07 21.47
C PRO A 59 -5.22 -10.79 22.86
N LYS A 60 -5.66 -9.55 23.10
CA LYS A 60 -6.56 -9.19 24.21
C LYS A 60 -7.80 -8.53 23.61
N ASN A 61 -8.97 -9.16 23.78
CA ASN A 61 -10.26 -8.47 23.94
C ASN A 61 -11.41 -9.48 24.12
N ARG A 62 -12.11 -9.38 25.26
CA ARG A 62 -13.48 -9.92 25.46
C ARG A 62 -14.30 -8.88 26.24
N GLY A 63 -15.53 -8.62 25.78
CA GLY A 63 -16.56 -7.91 26.56
C GLY A 63 -17.18 -6.64 25.97
N ILE A 64 -16.81 -6.24 24.75
CA ILE A 64 -17.13 -4.91 24.16
C ILE A 64 -18.64 -4.64 24.04
N PHE A 65 -19.45 -5.63 23.67
CA PHE A 65 -20.87 -5.42 23.40
C PHE A 65 -21.76 -5.30 24.65
N LYS A 66 -21.31 -5.79 25.80
CA LYS A 66 -22.10 -5.74 27.05
C LYS A 66 -21.98 -4.38 27.75
N GLU A 67 -20.85 -3.71 27.60
CA GLU A 67 -20.63 -2.32 28.08
C GLU A 67 -21.29 -1.29 27.15
N PHE A 68 -21.37 -1.58 25.85
CA PHE A 68 -22.04 -0.76 24.83
C PHE A 68 -23.52 -0.47 25.16
N LEU A 69 -24.28 -1.49 25.58
CA LEU A 69 -25.72 -1.34 25.85
C LEU A 69 -26.04 -0.58 27.15
N LEU A 70 -25.09 -0.55 28.10
CA LEU A 70 -25.22 0.18 29.36
C LEU A 70 -24.93 1.68 29.22
N GLY A 71 -24.09 2.07 28.24
CA GLY A 71 -23.73 3.46 27.96
C GLY A 71 -24.69 4.20 27.01
N LEU A 72 -25.56 3.48 26.31
CA LEU A 72 -26.55 4.01 25.36
C LEU A 72 -27.85 4.50 26.02
N ARG A 73 -27.89 4.62 27.35
CA ARG A 73 -29.06 5.16 28.07
C ARG A 73 -28.92 6.69 28.21
N PRO A 74 -29.65 7.48 27.42
CA PRO A 74 -29.60 8.93 27.51
C PRO A 74 -30.22 9.50 28.80
N ILE A 75 -30.99 8.69 29.54
CA ILE A 75 -31.75 9.17 30.71
C ILE A 75 -31.39 8.31 31.93
N LYS A 76 -30.72 8.92 32.91
CA LYS A 76 -30.65 8.36 34.27
C LYS A 76 -32.06 8.46 34.89
N CYS A 77 -32.65 7.33 35.29
CA CYS A 77 -34.01 7.28 35.88
C CYS A 77 -34.23 8.18 37.11
N LYS A 78 -33.14 8.69 37.73
CA LYS A 78 -33.18 9.58 38.89
C LYS A 78 -33.48 11.05 38.51
N ASP A 79 -33.04 11.50 37.33
CA ASP A 79 -33.23 12.89 36.87
C ASP A 79 -34.59 13.07 36.19
N TRP A 80 -35.10 12.03 35.53
CA TRP A 80 -36.48 11.98 34.99
C TRP A 80 -37.55 12.11 36.07
N ARG A 81 -37.27 11.59 37.28
CA ARG A 81 -38.22 11.57 38.40
C ARG A 81 -38.30 12.90 39.14
N LYS A 82 -37.30 13.78 39.00
CA LYS A 82 -37.21 15.09 39.68
C LYS A 82 -37.55 16.28 38.78
N ALA A 83 -37.71 16.07 37.47
CA ALA A 83 -37.95 17.15 36.51
C ALA A 83 -39.44 17.48 36.34
N GLU A 84 -39.79 18.77 36.31
CA GLU A 84 -41.09 19.30 35.87
C GLU A 84 -41.27 19.18 34.34
N LEU A 85 -42.50 19.32 33.85
CA LEU A 85 -42.88 19.03 32.45
C LEU A 85 -42.03 19.80 31.41
N LEU A 86 -41.77 21.09 31.68
CA LEU A 86 -40.97 21.97 30.82
C LEU A 86 -39.49 21.53 30.74
N SER A 87 -38.92 21.10 31.85
CA SER A 87 -37.53 20.62 31.91
C SER A 87 -37.36 19.28 31.18
N ARG A 88 -38.38 18.41 31.19
CA ARG A 88 -38.36 17.15 30.42
C ARG A 88 -38.39 17.39 28.91
N VAL A 89 -39.19 18.37 28.46
CA VAL A 89 -39.26 18.76 27.05
C VAL A 89 -37.96 19.43 26.59
N LEU A 90 -37.39 20.33 27.41
CA LEU A 90 -36.09 20.96 27.12
C LEU A 90 -34.92 19.96 27.12
N LEU A 91 -34.93 18.95 28.01
CA LEU A 91 -33.95 17.86 28.01
C LEU A 91 -34.05 16.98 26.76
N LEU A 92 -35.27 16.69 26.29
CA LEU A 92 -35.51 15.95 25.05
C LEU A 92 -35.08 16.74 23.80
N LEU A 93 -35.26 18.07 23.81
CA LEU A 93 -34.86 18.95 22.70
C LEU A 93 -33.33 19.19 22.65
N ARG A 94 -32.68 19.28 23.82
CA ARG A 94 -31.22 19.49 23.96
C ARG A 94 -30.41 18.22 23.69
N ALA A 95 -31.00 17.04 23.93
CA ALA A 95 -30.36 15.74 23.71
C ALA A 95 -29.78 15.54 22.29
N PRO A 96 -30.50 15.79 21.18
CA PRO A 96 -29.95 15.60 19.83
C PRO A 96 -28.80 16.58 19.51
N ILE A 97 -28.88 17.82 19.98
CA ILE A 97 -27.86 18.86 19.75
C ILE A 97 -26.57 18.53 20.50
N VAL A 98 -26.68 18.12 21.77
CA VAL A 98 -25.51 17.75 22.59
C VAL A 98 -24.89 16.43 22.11
N VAL A 99 -25.68 15.49 21.58
CA VAL A 99 -25.17 14.26 20.95
C VAL A 99 -24.38 14.59 19.68
N LEU A 100 -24.86 15.51 18.83
CA LEU A 100 -24.14 15.95 17.63
C LEU A 100 -22.83 16.68 17.97
N CYS A 101 -22.84 17.58 18.97
CA CYS A 101 -21.64 18.32 19.39
C CYS A 101 -20.61 17.40 20.08
N ALA A 102 -21.05 16.48 20.93
CA ALA A 102 -20.17 15.52 21.61
C ALA A 102 -19.50 14.54 20.63
N LEU A 103 -20.12 14.30 19.46
CA LEU A 103 -19.59 13.42 18.42
C LEU A 103 -18.56 14.09 17.50
N TYR A 104 -18.47 15.43 17.50
CA TYR A 104 -17.55 16.19 16.65
C TYR A 104 -16.42 16.88 17.42
N ILE A 105 -16.66 17.27 18.69
CA ILE A 105 -15.69 18.03 19.49
C ILE A 105 -15.41 17.25 20.77
N PRO A 106 -14.14 16.97 21.12
CA PRO A 106 -13.80 16.37 22.41
C PRO A 106 -14.02 17.42 23.52
N LEU A 107 -15.25 17.57 24.00
CA LEU A 107 -15.54 18.33 25.20
C LEU A 107 -15.07 17.52 26.42
N VAL A 108 -13.97 17.94 27.03
CA VAL A 108 -13.56 17.47 28.36
C VAL A 108 -14.28 18.34 29.38
N ASP A 109 -15.32 17.79 30.00
CA ASP A 109 -16.09 18.48 31.03
C ASP A 109 -15.52 18.11 32.40
N TYR A 110 -14.80 19.05 33.03
CA TYR A 110 -14.00 18.79 34.24
C TYR A 110 -14.85 18.70 35.52
N GLU A 111 -16.13 19.05 35.47
CA GLU A 111 -17.02 19.10 36.65
C GLU A 111 -17.70 17.76 37.02
N MET A 112 -17.57 16.71 36.21
CA MET A 112 -18.20 15.39 36.46
C MET A 112 -17.22 14.32 36.96
N GLU A 113 -17.64 13.42 37.85
CA GLU A 113 -16.83 12.24 38.24
C GLU A 113 -16.53 11.37 37.01
N LYS A 114 -15.24 11.07 36.78
CA LYS A 114 -14.62 10.56 35.53
C LYS A 114 -14.51 11.57 34.36
N HIS A 115 -14.60 12.88 34.57
CA HIS A 115 -14.39 13.90 33.53
C HIS A 115 -15.29 13.76 32.28
N GLY A 116 -16.50 13.20 32.43
CA GLY A 116 -17.38 12.94 31.28
C GLY A 116 -16.88 11.88 30.29
N TRP A 117 -15.86 11.09 30.67
CA TRP A 117 -15.23 10.12 29.76
C TRP A 117 -16.16 8.99 29.35
N ASN A 118 -16.36 8.86 28.03
CA ASN A 118 -16.96 7.68 27.42
C ASN A 118 -15.97 7.09 26.40
N LYS A 119 -15.45 5.88 26.65
CA LYS A 119 -14.39 5.25 25.83
C LYS A 119 -14.78 5.13 24.35
N LEU A 120 -16.06 4.91 24.05
CA LEU A 120 -16.56 4.80 22.68
C LEU A 120 -16.57 6.16 21.96
N LEU A 121 -16.97 7.23 22.64
CA LEU A 121 -16.96 8.58 22.09
C LEU A 121 -15.52 9.02 21.79
N ASN A 122 -14.61 8.72 22.72
CA ASN A 122 -13.19 8.94 22.49
C ASN A 122 -12.63 8.05 21.37
N SER A 123 -13.07 6.80 21.23
CA SER A 123 -12.70 5.95 20.10
C SER A 123 -13.27 6.40 18.75
N ILE A 124 -14.49 6.93 18.69
CA ILE A 124 -15.09 7.49 17.46
C ILE A 124 -14.37 8.79 17.08
N ASN A 125 -14.11 9.67 18.05
CA ASN A 125 -13.33 10.88 17.82
C ASN A 125 -11.90 10.51 17.38
N MET A 126 -11.26 9.55 18.04
CA MET A 126 -9.95 9.03 17.66
C MET A 126 -10.00 8.39 16.26
N MET A 127 -11.07 7.68 15.90
CA MET A 127 -11.25 7.13 14.54
C MET A 127 -11.41 8.25 13.51
N ALA A 128 -12.22 9.27 13.78
CA ALA A 128 -12.42 10.41 12.88
C ALA A 128 -11.13 11.22 12.68
N PHE A 129 -10.39 11.50 13.76
CA PHE A 129 -9.07 12.14 13.70
C PHE A 129 -8.05 11.26 12.97
N THR A 130 -8.08 9.95 13.17
CA THR A 130 -7.21 9.02 12.45
C THR A 130 -7.55 9.01 10.96
N VAL A 131 -8.83 9.02 10.59
CA VAL A 131 -9.26 9.08 9.19
C VAL A 131 -8.85 10.40 8.54
N MET A 132 -9.05 11.56 9.19
CA MET A 132 -8.58 12.86 8.66
C MET A 132 -7.06 12.94 8.54
N ASN A 133 -6.31 12.45 9.53
CA ASN A 133 -4.85 12.43 9.45
C ASN A 133 -4.35 11.45 8.39
N LEU A 134 -5.00 10.29 8.26
CA LEU A 134 -4.66 9.30 7.24
C LEU A 134 -4.93 9.85 5.83
N THR A 135 -6.10 10.45 5.59
CA THR A 135 -6.40 11.04 4.28
C THR A 135 -5.47 12.22 4.00
N GLY A 136 -5.26 13.12 4.95
CA GLY A 136 -4.35 14.26 4.79
C GLY A 136 -2.91 13.85 4.47
N SER A 137 -2.36 12.89 5.23
CA SER A 137 -1.01 12.38 4.96
C SER A 137 -0.92 11.62 3.64
N MET A 138 -1.93 10.82 3.27
CA MET A 138 -1.97 10.11 1.99
C MET A 138 -1.98 11.07 0.80
N PHE A 139 -2.72 12.18 0.89
CA PHE A 139 -2.71 13.23 -0.13
C PHE A 139 -1.36 13.93 -0.26
N ILE A 140 -0.70 14.26 0.85
CA ILE A 140 0.63 14.90 0.82
C ILE A 140 1.67 13.94 0.24
N ILE A 141 1.65 12.66 0.66
CA ILE A 141 2.55 11.64 0.11
C ILE A 141 2.34 11.50 -1.39
N PHE A 142 1.09 11.51 -1.88
CA PHE A 142 0.80 11.43 -3.30
C PHE A 142 1.38 12.62 -4.08
N ILE A 143 1.15 13.86 -3.61
CA ILE A 143 1.70 15.07 -4.26
C ILE A 143 3.23 15.05 -4.25
N CYS A 144 3.85 14.71 -3.11
CA CYS A 144 5.30 14.61 -3.04
C CYS A 144 5.84 13.50 -3.96
N ALA A 145 5.17 12.35 -4.05
CA ALA A 145 5.56 11.26 -4.94
C ALA A 145 5.49 11.68 -6.41
N THR A 146 4.43 12.39 -6.83
CA THR A 146 4.31 12.88 -8.20
C THR A 146 5.40 13.89 -8.56
N GLU A 147 5.77 14.77 -7.63
CA GLU A 147 6.88 15.72 -7.83
C GLU A 147 8.25 15.02 -7.88
N ILE A 148 8.43 13.96 -7.09
CA ILE A 148 9.67 13.16 -7.12
C ILE A 148 9.79 12.42 -8.47
N ASP A 149 8.69 11.87 -9.00
CA ASP A 149 8.68 11.16 -10.28
C ASP A 149 9.03 12.09 -11.46
N THR A 150 8.52 13.33 -11.47
CA THR A 150 8.87 14.32 -12.50
C THR A 150 10.33 14.78 -12.39
N LEU A 151 10.85 14.94 -11.17
CA LEU A 151 12.26 15.26 -10.96
C LEU A 151 13.20 14.16 -11.47
N PHE A 152 12.85 12.88 -11.21
CA PHE A 152 13.64 11.76 -11.73
C PHE A 152 13.63 11.67 -13.25
N GLU A 153 12.54 12.06 -13.90
CA GLU A 153 12.45 12.13 -15.36
C GLU A 153 13.32 13.24 -15.95
N VAL A 154 13.39 14.41 -15.29
CA VAL A 154 14.32 15.47 -15.68
C VAL A 154 15.77 15.00 -15.50
N ILE A 155 16.08 14.31 -14.39
CA ILE A 155 17.43 13.77 -14.13
C ILE A 155 17.79 12.67 -15.13
N SER A 156 16.87 11.78 -15.51
CA SER A 156 17.14 10.73 -16.52
C SER A 156 17.51 11.36 -17.86
N SER A 157 16.78 12.41 -18.26
CA SER A 157 17.06 13.15 -19.50
C SER A 157 18.43 13.83 -19.48
N LEU A 158 18.87 14.34 -18.32
CA LEU A 158 20.16 15.01 -18.16
C LEU A 158 21.34 14.04 -18.15
N MET A 159 21.17 12.87 -17.52
CA MET A 159 22.21 11.85 -17.38
C MET A 159 22.26 10.87 -18.54
N ALA A 160 21.38 11.01 -19.55
CA ALA A 160 21.20 10.09 -20.67
C ALA A 160 21.04 8.63 -20.21
N ILE A 161 20.24 8.45 -19.14
CA ILE A 161 19.88 7.14 -18.61
C ILE A 161 18.60 6.69 -19.32
N ASP A 162 18.53 5.42 -19.72
CA ASP A 162 17.36 4.87 -20.38
C ASP A 162 16.13 4.92 -19.45
N ASP A 163 15.00 5.38 -19.99
CA ASP A 163 13.74 5.52 -19.24
C ASP A 163 13.26 4.17 -18.68
N ASP A 164 13.58 3.08 -19.37
CA ASP A 164 13.23 1.70 -19.02
C ASP A 164 13.99 1.25 -17.76
N PHE A 165 15.27 1.63 -17.62
CA PHE A 165 16.08 1.37 -16.43
C PHE A 165 15.60 2.21 -15.24
N MET A 166 15.28 3.48 -15.48
CA MET A 166 14.74 4.39 -14.47
C MET A 166 13.40 3.87 -13.92
N GLY A 167 12.54 3.39 -14.81
CA GLY A 167 11.27 2.74 -14.47
C GLY A 167 11.45 1.47 -13.62
N ALA A 168 12.34 0.58 -14.05
CA ALA A 168 12.56 -0.71 -13.42
C ALA A 168 13.33 -0.67 -12.08
N THR A 169 14.00 0.43 -11.76
CA THR A 169 14.81 0.55 -10.53
C THR A 169 14.32 1.67 -9.62
N ILE A 170 14.49 2.92 -10.04
CA ILE A 170 14.23 4.09 -9.20
C ILE A 170 12.73 4.30 -9.01
N LYS A 171 11.93 4.32 -10.08
CA LYS A 171 10.46 4.48 -9.97
C LYS A 171 9.82 3.32 -9.21
N ALA A 172 10.29 2.09 -9.44
CA ALA A 172 9.85 0.91 -8.69
C ALA A 172 10.18 0.99 -7.18
N PHE A 173 11.32 1.60 -6.82
CA PHE A 173 11.69 1.83 -5.43
C PHE A 173 10.87 2.97 -4.79
N THR A 174 10.80 4.14 -5.44
CA THR A 174 10.12 5.32 -4.90
C THR A 174 8.62 5.11 -4.74
N GLY A 175 7.96 4.51 -5.73
CA GLY A 175 6.53 4.21 -5.68
C GLY A 175 6.15 3.31 -4.51
N ASN A 176 7.06 2.43 -4.08
CA ASN A 176 6.79 1.45 -3.02
C ASN A 176 7.35 1.80 -1.64
N LEU A 177 7.98 2.96 -1.47
CA LEU A 177 8.47 3.40 -0.16
C LEU A 177 7.34 3.50 0.88
N GLY A 178 6.16 3.98 0.47
CA GLY A 178 4.98 4.02 1.35
C GLY A 178 4.59 2.63 1.87
N THR A 179 4.53 1.66 0.96
CA THR A 179 4.28 0.24 1.28
C THR A 179 5.34 -0.34 2.21
N LEU A 180 6.60 0.05 2.06
CA LEU A 180 7.69 -0.36 2.93
C LEU A 180 7.49 0.14 4.37
N PHE A 181 7.20 1.43 4.55
CA PHE A 181 6.99 2.02 5.87
C PHE A 181 5.73 1.49 6.55
N ILE A 182 4.64 1.30 5.82
CA ILE A 182 3.39 0.73 6.35
C ILE A 182 3.63 -0.69 6.87
N ASN A 183 4.30 -1.53 6.08
CA ASN A 183 4.60 -2.91 6.48
C ASN A 183 5.62 -2.99 7.63
N ALA A 184 6.62 -2.10 7.66
CA ALA A 184 7.57 -1.99 8.77
C ALA A 184 6.89 -1.53 10.07
N ALA A 185 6.00 -0.54 10.01
CA ALA A 185 5.22 -0.06 11.14
C ALA A 185 4.29 -1.16 11.68
N LEU A 186 3.57 -1.87 10.81
CA LEU A 186 2.71 -3.00 11.19
C LEU A 186 3.50 -4.13 11.85
N ALA A 187 4.69 -4.44 11.32
CA ALA A 187 5.58 -5.43 11.93
C ALA A 187 6.10 -4.99 13.30
N ALA A 188 6.39 -3.69 13.49
CA ALA A 188 6.78 -3.11 14.77
C ALA A 188 5.62 -3.10 15.79
N HIS A 189 4.39 -2.91 15.33
CA HIS A 189 3.18 -2.93 16.16
C HIS A 189 2.65 -4.34 16.49
N GLY A 190 3.34 -5.41 16.08
CA GLY A 190 2.97 -6.77 16.42
C GLY A 190 1.95 -7.43 15.47
N TYR A 191 1.74 -6.86 14.28
CA TYR A 191 0.91 -7.44 13.21
C TYR A 191 1.75 -7.94 12.01
N PRO A 192 2.80 -8.77 12.19
CA PRO A 192 3.66 -9.21 11.10
C PRO A 192 2.93 -10.12 10.10
N ARG A 193 1.88 -10.82 10.53
CA ARG A 193 1.04 -11.68 9.67
C ARG A 193 0.23 -10.89 8.65
N MET A 194 -0.25 -9.71 9.04
CA MET A 194 -0.97 -8.79 8.17
C MET A 194 -0.01 -8.10 7.18
N ALA A 195 1.16 -7.65 7.65
CA ALA A 195 2.20 -7.07 6.80
C ALA A 195 2.71 -8.07 5.74
N TYR A 196 2.94 -9.32 6.13
CA TYR A 196 3.34 -10.38 5.22
C TYR A 196 2.27 -10.68 4.16
N ALA A 197 1.01 -10.78 4.59
CA ALA A 197 -0.13 -10.97 3.70
C ALA A 197 -0.26 -9.83 2.66
N SER A 198 -0.10 -8.58 3.09
CA SER A 198 -0.13 -7.43 2.19
C SER A 198 1.06 -7.39 1.24
N SER A 199 2.24 -7.80 1.67
CA SER A 199 3.44 -7.81 0.83
C SER A 199 3.39 -8.85 -0.30
N ILE A 200 2.57 -9.90 -0.16
CA ILE A 200 2.30 -10.87 -1.24
C ILE A 200 1.07 -10.47 -2.06
N GLY A 201 0.02 -9.97 -1.43
CA GLY A 201 -1.23 -9.56 -2.10
C GLY A 201 -1.07 -8.30 -2.97
N GLY A 202 -0.29 -7.31 -2.52
CA GLY A 202 -0.07 -6.05 -3.24
C GLY A 202 0.50 -6.24 -4.65
N PRO A 203 1.62 -6.97 -4.80
CA PRO A 203 2.18 -7.34 -6.10
C PRO A 203 1.20 -8.01 -7.07
N LEU A 204 0.32 -8.88 -6.56
CA LEU A 204 -0.72 -9.51 -7.37
C LEU A 204 -1.74 -8.47 -7.88
N PHE A 205 -2.17 -7.54 -7.02
CA PHE A 205 -3.04 -6.44 -7.43
C PHE A 205 -2.35 -5.51 -8.42
N THR A 206 -1.09 -5.16 -8.23
CA THR A 206 -0.35 -4.28 -9.14
C THR A 206 -0.19 -4.93 -10.52
N ILE A 207 0.20 -6.21 -10.60
CA ILE A 207 0.35 -6.88 -11.91
C ILE A 207 -1.00 -7.11 -12.58
N ILE A 208 -2.02 -7.59 -11.85
CA ILE A 208 -3.30 -7.98 -12.45
C ILE A 208 -4.21 -6.77 -12.68
N VAL A 209 -4.36 -5.88 -11.71
CA VAL A 209 -5.29 -4.74 -11.82
C VAL A 209 -4.59 -3.57 -12.48
N THR A 210 -3.46 -3.11 -11.95
CA THR A 210 -2.81 -1.89 -12.45
C THR A 210 -2.37 -2.03 -13.90
N ALA A 211 -1.62 -3.07 -14.26
CA ALA A 211 -1.11 -3.19 -15.61
C ALA A 211 -2.24 -3.42 -16.65
N ASN A 212 -3.22 -4.27 -16.35
CA ASN A 212 -4.32 -4.54 -17.29
C ASN A 212 -5.28 -3.34 -17.44
N THR A 213 -5.61 -2.65 -16.35
CA THR A 213 -6.46 -1.45 -16.40
C THR A 213 -5.78 -0.34 -17.19
N VAL A 214 -4.49 -0.08 -16.97
CA VAL A 214 -3.76 0.97 -17.69
C VAL A 214 -3.64 0.64 -19.18
N ASN A 215 -3.38 -0.62 -19.54
CA ASN A 215 -3.37 -1.07 -20.92
C ASN A 215 -4.75 -0.97 -21.59
N TYR A 216 -5.80 -1.31 -20.86
CA TYR A 216 -7.17 -1.17 -21.36
C TYR A 216 -7.53 0.29 -21.62
N VAL A 217 -7.18 1.20 -20.71
CA VAL A 217 -7.40 2.65 -20.88
C VAL A 217 -6.57 3.19 -22.05
N ARG A 218 -5.31 2.77 -22.20
CA ARG A 218 -4.46 3.16 -23.33
C ARG A 218 -5.07 2.73 -24.68
N ASN A 219 -5.66 1.55 -24.74
CA ASN A 219 -6.35 1.06 -25.94
C ASN A 219 -7.61 1.89 -26.26
N LEU A 220 -8.33 2.38 -25.25
CA LEU A 220 -9.51 3.24 -25.45
C LEU A 220 -9.15 4.66 -25.90
N VAL A 221 -8.02 5.20 -25.44
CA VAL A 221 -7.54 6.54 -25.78
C VAL A 221 -6.96 6.60 -27.21
N GLY A 222 -6.76 5.45 -27.87
CA GLY A 222 -6.36 5.41 -29.28
C GLY A 222 -4.92 5.85 -29.54
N SER A 223 -4.02 5.68 -28.56
CA SER A 223 -2.60 5.99 -28.76
C SER A 223 -1.99 5.02 -29.78
N GLU A 224 -1.71 5.52 -31.00
CA GLU A 224 -1.19 4.75 -32.15
C GLU A 224 0.17 4.04 -31.93
N ASN A 225 0.78 4.15 -30.75
CA ASN A 225 2.07 3.53 -30.44
C ASN A 225 1.93 2.09 -29.88
N MET A 226 1.05 1.28 -30.48
CA MET A 226 0.71 -0.08 -30.05
C MET A 226 1.84 -1.12 -30.27
N HIS A 227 3.05 -0.69 -30.63
CA HIS A 227 4.18 -1.56 -31.01
C HIS A 227 5.47 -1.31 -30.21
N ARG A 228 5.39 -0.80 -28.98
CA ARG A 228 6.49 -1.00 -28.03
C ARG A 228 6.20 -2.24 -27.20
N ASP A 229 7.11 -3.21 -27.29
CA ASP A 229 7.02 -4.48 -26.56
C ASP A 229 6.94 -4.15 -25.07
N GLN A 230 5.79 -4.41 -24.43
CA GLN A 230 5.58 -3.95 -23.04
C GLN A 230 6.49 -4.67 -22.04
N MET A 231 7.03 -5.82 -22.46
CA MET A 231 8.16 -6.49 -21.83
C MET A 231 9.44 -6.09 -22.55
N GLU A 232 9.96 -4.92 -22.21
CA GLU A 232 11.30 -4.52 -22.61
C GLU A 232 12.37 -5.36 -21.87
N GLU A 233 13.63 -5.10 -22.21
CA GLU A 233 14.84 -5.76 -21.72
C GLU A 233 14.83 -5.97 -20.19
N TYR A 234 14.47 -4.92 -19.44
CA TYR A 234 14.41 -4.91 -17.98
C TYR A 234 13.18 -5.65 -17.42
N GLY A 235 12.06 -5.69 -18.15
CA GLY A 235 10.84 -6.38 -17.73
C GLY A 235 11.02 -7.90 -17.67
N ASN A 236 11.75 -8.47 -18.63
CA ASN A 236 12.09 -9.89 -18.63
C ASN A 236 12.98 -10.28 -17.45
N PHE A 237 13.96 -9.44 -17.09
CA PHE A 237 14.78 -9.69 -15.91
C PHE A 237 13.96 -9.63 -14.64
N ALA A 238 13.12 -8.60 -14.49
CA ALA A 238 12.24 -8.47 -13.33
C ALA A 238 11.34 -9.70 -13.18
N PHE A 239 10.79 -10.24 -14.28
CA PHE A 239 9.98 -11.46 -14.26
C PHE A 239 10.77 -12.70 -13.79
N VAL A 240 11.99 -12.91 -14.31
CA VAL A 240 12.83 -14.06 -13.94
C VAL A 240 13.22 -13.99 -12.46
N PHE A 241 13.69 -12.84 -11.98
CA PHE A 241 14.08 -12.66 -10.58
C PHE A 241 12.86 -12.77 -9.64
N LEU A 242 11.69 -12.24 -10.04
CA LEU A 242 10.45 -12.37 -9.28
C LEU A 242 10.04 -13.84 -9.17
N SER A 243 10.07 -14.59 -10.28
CA SER A 243 9.72 -16.02 -10.32
C SER A 243 10.69 -16.86 -9.49
N MET A 244 12.00 -16.60 -9.60
CA MET A 244 13.03 -17.26 -8.81
C MET A 244 12.86 -16.99 -7.31
N GLY A 245 12.57 -15.74 -6.94
CA GLY A 245 12.35 -15.37 -5.55
C GLY A 245 11.07 -15.97 -4.97
N LEU A 246 9.94 -15.94 -5.71
CA LEU A 246 8.70 -16.60 -5.32
C LEU A 246 8.88 -18.11 -5.15
N PHE A 247 9.57 -18.76 -6.08
CA PHE A 247 9.89 -20.19 -6.00
C PHE A 247 10.76 -20.50 -4.78
N SER A 248 11.77 -19.67 -4.51
CA SER A 248 12.62 -19.83 -3.33
C SER A 248 11.86 -19.62 -2.02
N ILE A 249 10.96 -18.62 -1.95
CA ILE A 249 10.08 -18.40 -0.79
C ILE A 249 9.14 -19.61 -0.60
N LEU A 250 8.62 -20.19 -1.67
CA LEU A 250 7.75 -21.35 -1.64
C LEU A 250 8.49 -22.60 -1.12
N LEU A 251 9.66 -22.92 -1.67
CA LEU A 251 10.51 -24.03 -1.20
C LEU A 251 10.93 -23.86 0.27
N TRP A 252 11.25 -22.64 0.67
CA TRP A 252 11.65 -22.36 2.05
C TRP A 252 10.46 -22.46 3.02
N SER A 253 9.25 -22.09 2.57
CA SER A 253 8.02 -22.21 3.34
C SER A 253 7.63 -23.68 3.59
N THR A 254 7.76 -24.53 2.57
CA THR A 254 7.42 -25.96 2.66
C THR A 254 8.43 -26.74 3.50
N THR A 255 9.72 -26.41 3.44
CA THR A 255 10.77 -27.12 4.20
C THR A 255 10.81 -26.79 5.70
N LEU A 256 10.31 -25.63 6.12
CA LEU A 256 10.33 -25.19 7.53
C LEU A 256 8.96 -25.26 8.24
N GLY A 257 7.98 -25.95 7.66
CA GLY A 257 6.67 -26.11 8.29
C GLY A 257 5.96 -24.78 8.58
N PHE A 258 6.05 -23.82 7.65
CA PHE A 258 5.45 -22.48 7.73
C PHE A 258 5.98 -21.56 8.86
N PHE A 259 7.10 -21.92 9.51
CA PHE A 259 7.76 -21.02 10.45
C PHE A 259 8.68 -20.04 9.72
N ALA A 260 8.27 -18.77 9.73
CA ALA A 260 9.01 -17.68 9.13
C ALA A 260 10.27 -17.31 9.94
N ARG A 261 11.46 -17.78 9.49
CA ARG A 261 12.78 -17.38 10.05
C ARG A 261 13.28 -16.05 9.47
N ARG A 262 14.12 -15.32 10.23
CA ARG A 262 14.76 -14.06 9.80
C ARG A 262 15.69 -14.24 8.59
N SER A 263 16.27 -15.43 8.42
CA SER A 263 17.19 -15.75 7.31
C SER A 263 16.56 -15.59 5.93
N VAL A 264 15.26 -15.86 5.80
CA VAL A 264 14.58 -15.77 4.51
C VAL A 264 14.39 -14.32 4.07
N GLY A 265 14.18 -13.41 5.02
CA GLY A 265 14.07 -11.99 4.72
C GLY A 265 15.40 -11.38 4.30
N LEU A 266 16.50 -11.80 4.95
CA LEU A 266 17.84 -11.40 4.54
C LEU A 266 18.19 -11.95 3.16
N TYR A 267 17.80 -13.19 2.87
CA TYR A 267 17.96 -13.79 1.55
C TYR A 267 17.17 -13.06 0.46
N SER A 268 15.90 -12.71 0.70
CA SER A 268 15.08 -11.98 -0.27
C SER A 268 15.61 -10.57 -0.53
N MET A 269 16.07 -9.86 0.51
CA MET A 269 16.77 -8.58 0.34
C MET A 269 18.07 -8.74 -0.45
N GLY A 270 18.82 -9.82 -0.23
CA GLY A 270 20.01 -10.17 -0.99
C GLY A 270 19.72 -10.38 -2.48
N LEU A 271 18.64 -11.11 -2.82
CA LEU A 271 18.19 -11.28 -4.21
C LEU A 271 17.82 -9.94 -4.87
N TYR A 272 17.18 -9.04 -4.14
CA TYR A 272 16.87 -7.69 -4.64
C TYR A 272 18.15 -6.88 -4.94
N ILE A 273 19.15 -6.94 -4.06
CA ILE A 273 20.44 -6.25 -4.26
C ILE A 273 21.14 -6.82 -5.51
N ILE A 274 21.12 -8.14 -5.70
CA ILE A 274 21.68 -8.78 -6.90
C ILE A 274 20.95 -8.29 -8.16
N TYR A 275 19.61 -8.18 -8.12
CA TYR A 275 18.83 -7.60 -9.22
C TYR A 275 19.28 -6.18 -9.57
N ILE A 276 19.45 -5.30 -8.57
CA ILE A 276 19.91 -3.91 -8.80
C ILE A 276 21.32 -3.88 -9.41
N ILE A 277 22.25 -4.71 -8.91
CA ILE A 277 23.60 -4.81 -9.46
C ILE A 277 23.56 -5.28 -10.91
N PHE A 278 22.73 -6.29 -11.21
CA PHE A 278 22.58 -6.82 -12.56
C PHE A 278 22.01 -5.76 -13.51
N SER A 279 20.95 -5.05 -13.11
CA SER A 279 20.38 -3.95 -13.89
C SER A 279 21.40 -2.84 -14.16
N MET A 280 22.24 -2.48 -13.18
CA MET A 280 23.32 -1.49 -13.37
C MET A 280 24.39 -1.96 -14.36
N LEU A 281 24.71 -3.26 -14.38
CA LEU A 281 25.70 -3.84 -15.30
C LEU A 281 25.17 -3.87 -16.74
N VAL A 282 23.88 -4.12 -16.94
CA VAL A 282 23.21 -4.02 -18.24
C VAL A 282 23.18 -2.56 -18.72
N GLN A 283 22.83 -1.60 -17.85
CA GLN A 283 22.83 -0.17 -18.19
C GLN A 283 24.22 0.31 -18.64
N ARG A 284 25.30 -0.20 -18.04
CA ARG A 284 26.69 0.10 -18.44
C ARG A 284 27.15 -0.64 -19.71
N LYS A 285 26.27 -1.40 -20.36
CA LYS A 285 26.54 -2.24 -21.54
C LYS A 285 27.70 -3.23 -21.33
N VAL A 286 27.94 -3.64 -20.08
CA VAL A 286 28.98 -4.63 -19.73
C VAL A 286 28.48 -6.05 -20.00
N ILE A 287 27.18 -6.28 -19.82
CA ILE A 287 26.51 -7.58 -19.99
C ILE A 287 25.40 -7.42 -21.04
N HIS A 288 25.35 -8.33 -22.01
CA HIS A 288 24.29 -8.37 -23.01
C HIS A 288 23.00 -8.91 -22.40
N SER A 289 21.86 -8.40 -22.83
CA SER A 289 20.57 -8.87 -22.35
C SER A 289 20.19 -10.26 -22.86
N PHE A 290 19.28 -10.89 -22.12
CA PHE A 290 18.58 -12.12 -22.49
C PHE A 290 17.49 -11.93 -23.55
N THR A 291 17.20 -10.70 -24.01
CA THR A 291 16.19 -10.48 -25.06
C THR A 291 16.68 -11.04 -26.40
N PRO A 292 15.88 -11.85 -27.12
CA PRO A 292 16.24 -12.23 -28.48
C PRO A 292 16.38 -10.97 -29.34
N ASN A 293 17.46 -10.90 -30.14
CA ASN A 293 17.72 -9.77 -31.03
C ASN A 293 16.45 -9.40 -31.81
N LYS A 294 16.07 -8.13 -31.74
CA LYS A 294 15.00 -7.57 -32.58
C LYS A 294 15.36 -7.91 -34.03
N GLN A 295 14.49 -8.64 -34.74
CA GLN A 295 14.71 -8.89 -36.16
C GLN A 295 14.86 -7.52 -36.84
N LEU A 296 16.05 -7.26 -37.39
CA LEU A 296 16.29 -6.13 -38.27
C LEU A 296 15.34 -6.30 -39.46
N SER A 297 14.21 -5.60 -39.45
CA SER A 297 13.46 -5.37 -40.69
C SER A 297 14.43 -4.67 -41.62
N ALA A 298 14.79 -5.33 -42.72
CA ALA A 298 15.74 -4.81 -43.68
C ALA A 298 15.32 -3.40 -44.11
N ALA A 299 16.20 -2.42 -43.91
CA ALA A 299 16.01 -1.05 -44.38
C ALA A 299 16.27 -0.90 -45.89
N PHE A 300 16.39 -2.01 -46.61
CA PHE A 300 16.57 -2.03 -48.06
C PHE A 300 15.28 -2.58 -48.68
N GLY A 301 14.65 -1.72 -49.48
CA GLY A 301 13.29 -1.85 -49.97
C GLY A 301 13.00 -3.15 -50.72
N ASP A 302 11.75 -3.56 -50.56
CA ASP A 302 11.07 -4.43 -51.50
C ASP A 302 10.95 -3.69 -52.84
N ILE A 303 11.71 -4.16 -53.82
CA ILE A 303 11.50 -3.88 -55.26
C ILE A 303 10.48 -4.87 -55.80
#